data_AF-A0A6S6WFB4-F1
#
_entry.id   AF-A0A6S6WFB4-F1
#
_cell.length_a   1.000
_cell.length_b   1.000
_cell.length_c   1.000
_cell.angle_alpha   90.00
_cell.angle_beta   90.00
_cell.angle_gamma   90.00
#
_symmetry.space_group_name_H-M   'P 1'
#
loop_
_entity.id
_entity.type
_entity.pdbx_description
1 polymer ?
#
loop_
_entity_poly.entity_id
_entity_poly.type
_entity_poly.pdbx_seq_one_letter_code
_entity_poly.pdbx_strand_id
1 'polypeptide(L)' 'MTAYHVLDISNWKATRDTIKMAYRVAALAAHPDRPASLEDKMRATERMQRINAARDLLLSTSARRRYHRDGKVPWDEV' A
#
# COMPACT_ATOMS: atom_id res chain seq x y z
N MET A 1 -9.70 -3.96 5.67
CA MET A 1 -9.76 -3.34 4.32
C MET A 1 -8.65 -2.32 4.09
N THR A 2 -8.10 -1.70 5.15
CA THR A 2 -7.02 -0.70 5.13
C THR A 2 -5.91 -0.95 4.10
N ALA A 3 -5.22 -2.09 4.13
CA ALA A 3 -4.14 -2.37 3.19
C ALA A 3 -4.59 -2.43 1.72
N TYR A 4 -5.83 -2.83 1.45
CA TYR A 4 -6.39 -2.84 0.09
C TYR A 4 -6.69 -1.42 -0.39
N HIS A 5 -7.24 -0.58 0.49
CA HIS A 5 -7.56 0.82 0.17
C HIS A 5 -6.30 1.65 -0.12
N VAL A 6 -5.16 1.35 0.51
CA VAL A 6 -3.88 2.00 0.17
C VAL A 6 -3.50 1.79 -1.30
N LEU A 7 -3.89 0.65 -1.88
CA LEU A 7 -3.70 0.32 -3.29
C LEU A 7 -4.94 0.63 -4.15
N ASP A 8 -5.92 1.35 -3.62
CA ASP A 8 -7.20 1.64 -4.29
C ASP A 8 -7.99 0.39 -4.72
N ILE A 9 -7.90 -0.67 -3.92
CA ILE A 9 -8.63 -1.93 -4.14
C ILE A 9 -9.85 -1.98 -3.22
N SER A 10 -11.04 -2.02 -3.80
CA SER A 10 -12.31 -2.12 -3.06
C SER A 10 -12.71 -3.55 -2.69
N ASN A 11 -12.01 -4.56 -3.23
CA ASN A 11 -12.36 -5.98 -3.04
C ASN A 11 -11.21 -6.78 -2.39
N TRP A 12 -11.43 -7.30 -1.19
CA TRP A 12 -10.44 -8.12 -0.46
C TRP A 12 -10.09 -9.45 -1.15
N LYS A 13 -10.93 -9.91 -2.08
CA LYS A 13 -10.69 -11.10 -2.93
C LYS A 13 -9.78 -10.82 -4.13
N ALA A 14 -9.19 -9.62 -4.24
CA ALA A 14 -8.28 -9.27 -5.33
C ALA A 14 -7.15 -10.30 -5.51
N THR A 15 -6.89 -10.65 -6.77
CA THR A 15 -5.85 -11.62 -7.14
C THR A 15 -4.46 -11.00 -6.96
N ARG A 16 -3.43 -11.85 -6.98
CA ARG A 16 -2.03 -11.40 -6.92
C ARG A 16 -1.70 -10.42 -8.06
N ASP A 17 -2.23 -10.66 -9.26
CA ASP A 17 -1.97 -9.82 -10.43
C ASP A 17 -2.69 -8.48 -10.33
N THR A 18 -3.94 -8.45 -9.83
CA THR A 18 -4.64 -7.20 -9.50
C THR A 18 -3.85 -6.39 -8.48
N ILE A 19 -3.33 -7.02 -7.42
CA ILE A 19 -2.52 -6.34 -6.39
C ILE A 19 -1.24 -5.76 -7.00
N LYS A 20 -0.54 -6.50 -7.86
CA LYS A 20 0.67 -6.01 -8.55
C LYS A 20 0.37 -4.84 -9.47
N MET A 21 -0.73 -4.90 -10.22
CA MET A 21 -1.14 -3.83 -11.13
C MET A 21 -1.48 -2.56 -10.35
N ALA A 22 -2.33 -2.69 -9.33
CA ALA A 22 -2.73 -1.61 -8.45
C ALA A 22 -1.53 -0.95 -7.76
N TYR A 23 -0.57 -1.76 -7.27
CA TYR A 23 0.70 -1.26 -6.74
C TYR A 23 1.47 -0.40 -7.74
N ARG A 24 1.60 -0.84 -9.00
CA ARG A 24 2.32 -0.06 -10.03
C ARG A 24 1.66 1.31 -10.24
N VAL A 25 0.34 1.34 -10.34
CA VAL A 25 -0.42 2.59 -10.50
C VAL A 25 -0.26 3.50 -9.28
N ALA A 26 -0.41 2.96 -8.07
CA ALA A 26 -0.27 3.71 -6.82
C ALA A 26 1.15 4.28 -6.63
N ALA A 27 2.18 3.48 -6.89
CA ALA A 27 3.58 3.89 -6.79
C ALA A 27 3.93 5.00 -7.78
N LEU A 28 3.44 4.92 -9.02
CA LEU A 28 3.59 5.99 -10.01
C LEU A 28 2.86 7.27 -9.58
N ALA A 29 1.68 7.14 -8.97
CA ALA A 29 0.93 8.28 -8.45
C ALA A 29 1.66 8.98 -7.30
N ALA A 30 2.34 8.23 -6.43
CA ALA A 30 3.04 8.71 -5.26
C ALA A 30 4.53 9.06 -5.48
N HIS A 31 5.01 9.10 -6.74
CA HIS A 31 6.44 9.29 -7.02
C HIS A 31 6.97 10.63 -6.45
N PRO A 32 8.10 10.62 -5.70
CA PRO A 32 8.63 11.80 -5.01
C PRO A 32 9.25 12.87 -5.94
N ASP A 33 9.25 12.64 -7.25
CA ASP A 33 9.66 13.63 -8.27
C ASP A 33 8.50 14.53 -8.75
N ARG A 34 7.25 14.22 -8.41
CA ARG A 34 6.10 15.11 -8.63
C ARG A 34 6.00 16.33 -7.70
N PRO A 35 6.32 16.25 -6.40
CA PRO A 35 6.10 17.35 -5.46
C PRO A 35 7.10 18.50 -5.60
N ALA A 36 6.60 19.74 -5.60
CA ALA A 36 7.37 20.96 -5.74
C ALA A 36 7.96 21.49 -4.42
N SER A 37 7.40 21.10 -3.27
CA SER A 37 7.83 21.55 -1.94
C SER A 37 8.45 20.43 -1.11
N LEU A 38 9.23 20.79 -0.07
CA LEU A 38 9.82 19.83 0.86
C LEU A 38 8.74 19.06 1.66
N GLU A 39 7.68 19.76 2.07
CA GLU A 39 6.56 19.16 2.80
C GLU A 39 5.81 18.14 1.93
N ASP A 40 5.60 18.46 0.66
CA ASP A 40 4.99 17.53 -0.30
C ASP A 40 5.89 16.32 -0.59
N LYS A 41 7.22 16.49 -0.57
CA LYS A 41 8.18 15.37 -0.67
C LYS A 41 8.10 14.44 0.54
N MET A 42 7.96 14.99 1.74
CA MET A 42 7.77 14.18 2.96
C MET A 42 6.46 13.39 2.89
N ARG A 43 5.35 14.04 2.52
CA ARG A 43 4.06 13.37 2.31
C ARG A 43 4.12 12.27 1.25
N ALA A 44 4.79 12.54 0.13
CA ALA A 44 4.97 11.55 -0.94
C ALA A 44 5.80 10.35 -0.45
N THR A 45 6.84 10.60 0.36
CA THR A 45 7.67 9.55 0.96
C THR A 45 6.87 8.67 1.91
N GLU A 46 6.12 9.26 2.84
CA GLU A 46 5.24 8.51 3.75
C GLU A 46 4.19 7.68 2.99
N ARG A 47 3.59 8.28 1.95
CA ARG A 47 2.63 7.59 1.10
C ARG A 47 3.27 6.41 0.37
N MET A 48 4.47 6.59 -0.18
CA MET A 48 5.21 5.52 -0.85
C MET A 48 5.56 4.38 0.12
N GLN A 49 5.97 4.71 1.35
CA GLN A 49 6.22 3.70 2.40
C GLN A 49 4.97 2.87 2.70
N ARG A 50 3.80 3.51 2.85
CA ARG A 50 2.53 2.80 3.04
C ARG A 50 2.17 1.91 1.84
N ILE A 51 2.36 2.39 0.61
CA ILE A 51 2.11 1.61 -0.62
C ILE A 51 3.01 0.37 -0.68
N ASN A 52 4.30 0.52 -0.38
CA ASN A 52 5.25 -0.59 -0.35
C ASN A 52 4.87 -1.63 0.71
N ALA A 53 4.58 -1.17 1.92
CA ALA A 53 4.18 -2.06 3.00
C ALA A 53 2.86 -2.79 2.70
N ALA A 54 1.89 -2.11 2.07
CA ALA A 54 0.64 -2.72 1.64
C ALA A 54 0.87 -3.81 0.59
N ARG A 55 1.73 -3.56 -0.40
CA ARG A 55 2.13 -4.56 -1.40
C ARG A 55 2.73 -5.80 -0.71
N ASP A 56 3.69 -5.60 0.19
CA ASP A 56 4.40 -6.71 0.83
C ASP A 56 3.48 -7.54 1.72
N LEU A 57 2.60 -6.87 2.47
CA LEU A 57 1.57 -7.52 3.28
C LEU A 57 0.61 -8.36 2.41
N LEU A 58 0.12 -7.82 1.30
CA LEU A 58 -0.89 -8.46 0.45
C LEU A 58 -0.32 -9.50 -0.52
N LEU A 59 0.97 -9.41 -0.88
CA LEU A 59 1.63 -10.42 -1.72
C LEU A 59 2.20 -11.59 -0.92
N SER A 60 2.42 -11.44 0.39
CA SER A 60 2.79 -12.56 1.26
C SER A 60 1.56 -13.36 1.68
N THR A 61 1.50 -14.64 1.31
CA THR A 61 0.37 -15.52 1.65
C THR A 61 0.14 -15.61 3.16
N SER A 62 1.22 -15.75 3.94
CA SER A 62 1.13 -15.86 5.40
C SER A 62 0.74 -14.52 6.03
N ALA A 63 1.33 -13.40 5.59
CA ALA A 63 1.04 -12.09 6.14
C ALA A 63 -0.38 -11.62 5.78
N ARG A 64 -0.82 -11.81 4.53
CA ARG A 64 -2.19 -11.53 4.09
C ARG A 64 -3.22 -12.32 4.89
N ARG A 65 -2.97 -13.60 5.17
CA ARG A 65 -3.85 -14.44 6.00
C ARG A 65 -3.92 -13.93 7.44
N ARG A 66 -2.79 -13.50 8.03
CA ARG A 66 -2.79 -12.89 9.37
C ARG A 66 -3.61 -11.60 9.37
N TYR A 67 -3.33 -10.70 8.43
CA TYR A 67 -4.08 -9.46 8.26
C TYR A 67 -5.59 -9.68 8.06
N HIS A 68 -5.99 -10.71 7.32
CA HIS A 68 -7.42 -11.06 7.17
C HIS A 68 -8.07 -11.50 8.49
N ARG A 69 -7.30 -12.02 9.43
CA ARG A 69 -7.77 -12.48 10.74
C ARG A 69 -7.74 -11.38 11.80
N ASP A 70 -6.68 -10.58 11.84
CA ASP A 70 -6.44 -9.60 12.91
C ASP A 70 -6.62 -8.14 12.49
N GLY A 71 -6.75 -7.86 11.19
CA GLY A 71 -6.93 -6.52 10.64
C GLY A 71 -5.70 -5.62 10.74
N LYS A 72 -4.57 -6.11 11.26
CA LYS A 72 -3.39 -5.29 11.56
C LYS A 72 -2.55 -4.99 10.33
N VAL A 73 -2.05 -3.76 10.25
CA VAL A 73 -1.13 -3.30 9.21
C VAL A 73 0.17 -2.80 9.84
N PRO A 74 1.32 -2.97 9.18
CA PRO A 74 2.64 -2.69 9.77
C PRO A 74 2.97 -1.20 9.96
N TRP A 75 2.07 -0.29 9.54
CA TRP A 75 2.24 1.16 9.69
C TRP A 75 1.29 1.79 10.71
N ASP A 76 0.44 1.00 11.38
CA ASP A 76 -0.42 1.47 12.46
C ASP A 76 0.26 1.34 13.85
N GLU A 77 1.46 0.75 13.91
CA GLU A 77 2.27 0.62 15.15
C GLU A 77 3.31 1.74 15.30
N VAL A 78 3.12 2.88 14.61
CA VAL A 78 4.03 4.04 14.61
C VAL A 78 3.45 5.19 15.43
#